data_AF-A0A9X5X706-F1
#
_entry.id   AF-A0A9X5X706-F1
#
_cell.length_a   1.000
_cell.length_b   1.000
_cell.length_c   1.000
_cell.angle_alpha   90.00
_cell.angle_beta   90.00
_cell.angle_gamma   90.00
#
_symmetry.space_group_name_H-M   'P 1'
#
loop_
_entity.id
_entity.type
_entity.pdbx_description
1 polymer ?
#
loop_
_entity_poly.entity_id
_entity_poly.type
_entity_poly.pdbx_seq_one_letter_code
_entity_poly.pdbx_strand_id
1 'polypeptide(L)' 'MSTTTGTPARTPASTPGSADAVFSVDGLWKVFGPKAERVPADPGLAALDPAELRSRTGCTAAVRDVGFDVRKG' A
#
# COMPACT_ATOMS: atom_id res chain seq x y z
N MET A 1 13.64 -32.68 9.88
CA MET A 1 12.89 -31.78 10.78
C MET A 1 13.36 -30.37 10.46
N SER A 2 12.80 -29.71 9.44
CA SER A 2 13.28 -28.40 8.98
C SER A 2 12.12 -27.41 8.93
N THR A 3 12.34 -26.28 9.58
CA THR A 3 11.41 -25.25 10.04
C THR A 3 10.73 -24.50 8.90
N THR A 4 9.41 -24.34 9.00
CA THR A 4 8.61 -23.40 8.20
C THR A 4 8.71 -22.00 8.78
N THR A 5 9.19 -21.03 8.00
CA THR A 5 9.11 -19.60 8.32
C THR A 5 7.72 -19.09 7.93
N GLY A 6 6.94 -18.67 8.93
CA GLY A 6 5.64 -18.04 8.73
C GLY A 6 5.77 -16.56 8.38
N THR A 7 5.12 -16.15 7.29
CA THR A 7 4.87 -14.76 6.90
C THR A 7 4.02 -14.06 7.98
N PRO A 8 4.40 -12.89 8.51
CA PRO A 8 3.44 -12.08 9.23
C PRO A 8 2.44 -11.52 8.21
N ALA A 9 1.20 -12.01 8.29
CA ALA A 9 0.08 -11.34 7.67
C ALA A 9 0.00 -9.93 8.26
N ARG A 10 0.10 -8.91 7.40
CA ARG A 10 -0.08 -7.52 7.80
C ARG A 10 -1.56 -7.36 8.16
N THR A 11 -1.88 -7.54 9.44
CA THR A 11 -3.18 -7.14 10.01
C THR A 11 -3.27 -5.63 9.82
N PRO A 12 -4.24 -5.09 9.06
CA PRO A 12 -4.53 -3.67 9.19
C PRO A 12 -5.05 -3.50 10.62
N ALA A 13 -4.21 -2.91 11.47
CA ALA A 13 -4.62 -2.52 12.80
C ALA A 13 -5.67 -1.43 12.62
N SER A 14 -6.95 -1.81 12.72
CA SER A 14 -8.05 -0.84 12.84
C SER A 14 -7.76 0.01 14.07
N THR A 15 -7.24 1.21 13.82
CA THR A 15 -6.87 2.15 14.87
C THR A 15 -8.15 2.52 15.64
N PRO A 16 -8.18 2.45 16.98
CA PRO A 16 -9.33 2.91 17.77
C PRO A 16 -9.42 4.44 17.67
N GLY A 17 -10.00 4.90 16.56
CA GLY A 17 -10.28 6.29 16.20
C GLY A 17 -11.43 6.43 15.19
N SER A 18 -11.97 5.30 14.68
CA SER A 18 -13.03 5.26 13.67
C SER A 18 -14.45 5.56 14.18
N ALA A 19 -14.66 5.78 15.48
CA ALA A 19 -16.02 5.97 16.03
C ALA A 19 -16.75 7.18 15.42
N ASP A 20 -16.01 8.19 14.93
CA ASP A 20 -16.53 9.43 14.32
C ASP A 20 -16.11 9.63 12.85
N ALA A 21 -15.48 8.63 12.23
CA ALA A 21 -15.11 8.70 10.81
C ALA A 21 -16.34 8.41 9.93
N VAL A 22 -16.62 9.31 8.99
CA VAL A 22 -17.66 9.15 7.95
C VAL A 22 -17.16 8.29 6.80
N PHE A 23 -15.86 8.36 6.51
CA PHE A 23 -15.22 7.50 5.52
C PHE A 23 -13.78 7.20 5.95
N SER A 24 -13.39 5.93 5.90
CA SER A 24 -12.04 5.48 6.20
C SER A 24 -11.43 4.85 4.95
N VAL A 25 -10.22 5.27 4.61
CA VAL A 25 -9.42 4.73 3.51
C VAL A 25 -8.21 4.03 4.10
N ASP A 26 -7.95 2.81 3.62
CA ASP A 26 -6.73 2.07 3.92
C ASP A 26 -6.12 1.58 2.61
N GLY A 27 -4.78 1.57 2.54
CA GLY A 27 -4.03 1.02 1.41
C GLY A 27 -4.39 1.65 0.06
N LEU A 28 -4.59 2.98 -0.01
CA LEU A 28 -4.87 3.65 -1.29
C LEU A 28 -3.61 3.72 -2.15
N TRP A 29 -3.74 3.28 -3.40
CA TRP A 29 -2.70 3.34 -4.42
C TRP A 29 -3.18 4.02 -5.69
N LYS A 30 -2.28 4.82 -6.28
CA LYS A 30 -2.43 5.34 -7.64
C LYS A 30 -1.09 5.19 -8.34
N VAL A 31 -1.05 4.32 -9.34
CA VAL A 31 0.14 4.06 -10.13
C VAL A 31 -0.15 4.32 -11.60
N PHE A 32 0.77 5.00 -12.28
CA PHE A 32 0.74 5.25 -13.72
C PHE A 32 1.86 4.45 -14.39
N GLY A 33 1.65 4.03 -15.63
CA GLY A 33 2.66 3.32 -16.43
C GLY A 33 2.20 1.93 -16.86
N PRO A 34 3.08 1.19 -17.55
CA PRO A 34 2.75 -0.13 -18.09
C PRO A 34 2.59 -1.15 -16.95
N LYS A 35 1.46 -1.88 -16.93
CA LYS A 35 1.19 -2.93 -15.94
C LYS A 35 1.23 -2.42 -14.49
N ALA A 36 0.74 -1.20 -14.29
CA ALA A 36 0.76 -0.47 -13.02
C ALA A 36 0.12 -1.24 -11.85
N GLU A 37 -0.84 -2.12 -12.14
CA GLU A 37 -1.50 -3.00 -11.17
C GLU A 37 -0.53 -3.96 -10.46
N ARG A 38 0.64 -4.23 -11.04
CA ARG A 38 1.66 -5.11 -10.45
C ARG A 38 2.45 -4.46 -9.33
N VAL A 39 2.58 -3.14 -9.33
CA VAL A 39 3.36 -2.40 -8.33
C VAL A 39 2.82 -2.62 -6.92
N PRO A 40 1.52 -2.41 -6.62
CA PRO A 40 0.98 -2.69 -5.30
C PRO A 40 0.86 -4.18 -4.98
N ALA A 41 0.80 -5.06 -5.99
CA ALA A 41 0.69 -6.50 -5.80
C ALA A 41 2.03 -7.19 -5.47
N ASP A 42 3.16 -6.55 -5.80
CA ASP A 42 4.50 -7.06 -5.55
C ASP A 42 5.18 -6.28 -4.42
N PRO A 43 5.41 -6.89 -3.24
CA PRO A 43 6.08 -6.24 -2.10
C PRO A 43 7.49 -5.71 -2.44
N GLY A 44 8.20 -6.38 -3.35
CA GLY A 44 9.53 -5.97 -3.78
C GLY A 44 9.51 -4.70 -4.63
N LEU A 45 8.44 -4.46 -5.40
CA LEU A 45 8.22 -3.22 -6.14
C LEU A 45 7.59 -2.14 -5.26
N ALA A 46 6.62 -2.52 -4.43
CA ALA A 46 5.93 -1.63 -3.49
C ALA A 46 6.87 -1.05 -2.43
N ALA A 47 8.05 -1.65 -2.20
CA ALA A 47 9.08 -1.17 -1.28
C ALA A 47 10.09 -0.20 -1.94
N LEU A 48 10.18 -0.14 -3.27
CA LEU A 48 11.18 0.68 -3.97
C LEU A 48 10.97 2.18 -3.78
N ASP A 49 12.06 2.95 -3.81
CA ASP A 49 11.98 4.40 -3.93
C ASP A 49 11.41 4.81 -5.31
N PRO A 50 10.76 5.99 -5.44
CA PRO A 50 10.07 6.37 -6.68
C PRO A 50 10.98 6.39 -7.92
N ALA A 51 12.23 6.82 -7.76
CA ALA A 51 13.21 6.82 -8.85
C ALA A 51 13.55 5.40 -9.31
N GLU A 52 13.76 4.48 -8.37
CA GLU A 52 14.10 3.09 -8.66
C GLU A 52 12.91 2.32 -9.24
N LEU A 53 11.71 2.56 -8.70
CA LEU A 53 10.46 2.02 -9.25
C LEU A 53 10.31 2.42 -10.73
N ARG A 54 10.50 3.71 -11.04
CA ARG A 54 10.39 4.22 -12.41
C ARG A 54 11.47 3.64 -13.31
N SER A 55 12.72 3.57 -12.86
CA SER A 55 13.81 3.00 -13.65
C SER A 55 13.62 1.50 -13.95
N ARG A 56 13.08 0.72 -13.01
CA ARG A 56 12.89 -0.73 -13.19
C ARG A 56 11.63 -1.09 -13.97
N THR A 57 10.55 -0.33 -13.77
CA THR A 57 9.21 -0.73 -14.25
C THR A 57 8.62 0.24 -15.25
N GLY A 58 9.17 1.44 -15.38
CA GLY A 58 8.52 2.55 -16.10
C GLY A 58 7.27 3.10 -15.38
N CYS A 59 6.92 2.58 -14.20
CA CYS A 59 5.76 3.03 -13.44
C CYS A 59 6.10 4.18 -12.50
N THR A 60 5.10 5.03 -12.21
CA THR A 60 5.19 6.10 -11.21
C THR A 60 4.03 5.97 -10.23
N ALA A 61 4.34 5.77 -8.95
CA ALA A 61 3.34 5.77 -7.89
C ALA A 61 3.07 7.21 -7.43
N ALA A 62 1.93 7.77 -7.83
CA ALA A 62 1.49 9.10 -7.41
C ALA A 62 0.85 9.08 -6.02
N VAL A 63 0.25 7.96 -5.64
CA VAL A 63 -0.23 7.69 -4.28
C VAL A 63 0.25 6.28 -3.90
N ARG A 64 0.84 6.14 -2.71
CA ARG A 64 1.50 4.92 -2.24
C ARG A 64 1.06 4.58 -0.82
N ASP A 65 0.32 3.47 -0.69
CA ASP A 65 -0.12 2.89 0.60
C ASP A 65 -0.66 3.92 1.60
N VAL A 66 -1.55 4.80 1.14
CA VAL A 66 -2.07 5.88 1.98
C VAL A 66 -3.34 5.45 2.69
N GLY A 67 -3.44 5.74 3.99
CA GLY A 67 -4.65 5.61 4.77
C GLY A 67 -5.03 6.93 5.46
N PHE A 68 -6.33 7.23 5.52
CA PHE A 68 -6.85 8.42 6.19
C PHE A 68 -8.33 8.26 6.55
N ASP A 69 -8.75 9.00 7.58
CA ASP A 69 -10.14 9.10 8.02
C ASP A 69 -10.71 10.48 7.68
N VAL A 70 -11.93 10.51 7.16
CA VAL A 70 -12.73 11.71 6.94
C VAL A 70 -13.76 11.79 8.05
N ARG A 71 -13.75 12.84 8.86
CA ARG A 71 -14.74 13.09 9.92
C ARG A 71 -15.79 14.10 9.45
N LYS A 72 -16.92 14.18 10.15
CA LYS A 72 -17.89 15.26 9.91
C LYS A 72 -17.23 16.61 10.20
N GLY A 73 -17.47 17.58 9.31
CA GLY A 73 -17.07 18.98 9.49
C GLY A 73 -18.05 19.75 10.34
#